data_AF-A0A9D5UV81-F1
#
_entry.id   AF-A0A9D5UV81-F1
#
_cell.length_a   1.000
_cell.length_b   1.000
_cell.length_c   1.000
_cell.angle_alpha   90.00
_cell.angle_beta   90.00
_cell.angle_gamma   90.00
#
_symmetry.space_group_name_H-M   'P 1'
#
loop_
_entity.id
_entity.type
_entity.pdbx_description
1 polymer ?
#
loop_
_entity_poly.entity_id
_entity_poly.type
_entity_poly.pdbx_seq_one_letter_code
_entity_poly.pdbx_strand_id
1 'polypeptide(L)'
;MRQIDFGIARIAHVMWESELEELAGRRRKTVQLTSHEECELGQWLHGEGIRELYHLTPLRQLVEIHEQFHRSAHLLLSIVSTSTPDQVEQEMRQIRSLSRDIVHFITEAELDYLEHKPLDDFSAHPFRTMIHRLFNIHIPGHEDRELHSVLDVSHARLMHLRWSRQLLKAFQNWGRDAVLEPAESCFVGIWIHEVNTRRRFDDAVIHELEDRHQRFHQRAEETIRLLRRKNFRKSEEAYQDVVRLGREVIYLLTRIEMTLLQSGEVDKPINLLGH
;
A
#
# COMPACT_ATOMS: atom_id res chain seq x y z
N MET A 1 22.52 -10.42 9.67
CA MET A 1 21.84 -9.14 9.42
C MET A 1 20.35 -9.44 9.28
N ARG A 2 19.46 -8.84 10.09
CA ARG A 2 18.02 -9.02 9.87
C ARG A 2 17.61 -8.11 8.71
N GLN A 3 17.36 -8.71 7.56
CA GLN A 3 16.67 -8.05 6.46
C GLN A 3 15.25 -7.74 6.93
N ILE A 4 14.75 -6.53 6.68
CA ILE A 4 13.34 -6.23 6.95
C ILE A 4 12.47 -6.97 5.95
N ASP A 5 11.37 -7.51 6.45
CA ASP A 5 10.26 -7.92 5.62
C ASP A 5 9.27 -6.75 5.55
N PHE A 6 9.24 -6.06 4.40
CA PHE A 6 8.35 -4.92 4.16
C PHE A 6 6.87 -5.31 4.30
N GLY A 7 6.52 -6.55 3.97
CA GLY A 7 5.17 -7.10 4.15
C GLY A 7 4.81 -7.18 5.63
N ILE A 8 5.66 -7.81 6.44
CA ILE A 8 5.45 -7.92 7.90
C ILE A 8 5.31 -6.53 8.53
N ALA A 9 6.18 -5.58 8.17
CA ALA A 9 6.12 -4.21 8.72
C ALA A 9 4.79 -3.50 8.39
N ARG A 10 4.30 -3.59 7.15
CA ARG A 10 2.99 -3.03 6.77
C ARG A 10 1.85 -3.67 7.56
N ILE A 11 1.82 -5.00 7.63
CA ILE A 11 0.76 -5.75 8.30
C ILE A 11 0.75 -5.45 9.80
N ALA A 12 1.92 -5.41 10.43
CA ALA A 12 2.04 -5.06 11.84
C ALA A 12 1.44 -3.67 12.14
N HIS A 13 1.70 -2.67 11.30
CA HIS A 13 1.13 -1.32 11.49
C HIS A 13 -0.39 -1.26 11.29
N VAL A 14 -0.91 -1.92 10.26
CA VAL A 14 -2.37 -1.99 10.04
C VAL A 14 -3.06 -2.77 11.16
N MET A 15 -2.40 -3.80 11.70
CA MET A 15 -2.89 -4.53 12.87
C MET A 15 -2.94 -3.64 14.10
N TRP A 16 -1.90 -2.85 14.39
CA TRP A 16 -1.92 -1.88 15.49
C TRP A 16 -3.00 -0.82 15.35
N GLU A 17 -3.21 -0.29 14.15
CA GLU A 17 -4.34 0.60 13.89
C GLU A 17 -5.67 -0.08 14.25
N SER A 18 -5.87 -1.33 13.84
CA SER A 18 -7.08 -2.10 14.17
C SER A 18 -7.26 -2.30 15.68
N GLU A 19 -6.18 -2.56 16.43
CA GLU A 19 -6.25 -2.67 17.90
C GLU A 19 -6.62 -1.32 18.56
N LEU A 20 -6.13 -0.21 18.01
CA LEU A 20 -6.48 1.13 18.47
C LEU A 20 -7.93 1.49 18.13
N GLU A 21 -8.46 1.03 16.99
CA GLU A 21 -9.89 1.14 16.66
C GLU A 21 -10.77 0.38 17.64
N GLU A 22 -10.39 -0.86 18.00
CA GLU A 22 -11.10 -1.63 19.02
C GLU A 22 -11.08 -0.96 20.38
N LEU A 23 -9.95 -0.34 20.75
CA LEU A 23 -9.80 0.42 21.99
C LEU A 23 -10.71 1.67 21.98
N ALA A 24 -10.67 2.46 20.92
CA ALA A 24 -11.51 3.65 20.75
C ALA A 24 -13.00 3.28 20.79
N GLY A 25 -13.37 2.15 20.19
CA GLY A 25 -14.71 1.57 20.23
C GLY A 25 -15.07 0.84 21.53
N ARG A 26 -14.18 0.85 22.54
CA ARG A 26 -14.33 0.16 23.84
C ARG A 26 -14.58 -1.35 23.75
N ARG A 27 -14.24 -1.96 22.61
CA ARG A 27 -14.26 -3.43 22.39
C ARG A 27 -13.01 -4.09 22.96
N ARG A 28 -11.93 -3.32 23.10
CA ARG A 28 -10.68 -3.69 23.77
C ARG A 28 -10.42 -2.77 24.96
N LYS A 29 -9.84 -3.33 26.03
CA LYS A 29 -9.53 -2.58 27.26
C LYS A 29 -8.12 -1.98 27.26
N THR A 30 -7.16 -2.66 26.65
CA THR A 30 -5.74 -2.31 26.68
C THR A 30 -5.08 -2.66 25.35
N VAL A 31 -4.16 -1.80 24.90
CA VAL A 31 -3.27 -2.05 23.77
C VAL A 31 -1.85 -1.91 24.29
N GLN A 32 -0.97 -2.85 23.93
CA GLN A 32 0.45 -2.74 24.28
C GLN A 32 1.15 -1.95 23.18
N LEU A 33 1.39 -0.67 23.43
CA LEU A 33 2.20 0.17 22.56
C LEU A 33 3.65 0.15 23.04
N THR A 34 4.57 -0.20 22.13
CA THR A 34 5.99 0.10 22.30
C THR A 34 6.28 1.50 21.76
N SER A 35 7.44 2.07 22.11
CA SER A 35 7.87 3.30 21.47
C SER A 35 8.17 3.09 19.98
N HIS A 36 8.19 4.19 19.23
CA HIS A 36 8.53 4.18 17.80
C HIS A 36 9.96 3.72 17.51
N GLU A 37 10.86 3.66 18.50
CA GLU A 37 12.22 3.14 18.32
C GLU A 37 12.31 1.66 18.70
N GLU A 38 11.40 1.19 19.55
CA GLU A 38 11.42 -0.18 20.09
C GLU A 38 10.55 -1.15 19.27
N CYS A 39 9.66 -0.66 18.42
CA CYS A 39 8.90 -1.52 17.51
C CYS A 39 9.80 -2.14 16.42
N GLU A 40 9.37 -3.22 15.79
CA GLU A 40 10.18 -3.91 14.77
C GLU A 40 10.57 -2.99 13.60
N LEU A 41 9.61 -2.18 13.12
CA LEU A 41 9.90 -1.17 12.09
C LEU A 41 10.88 -0.11 12.62
N GLY A 42 10.70 0.35 13.85
CA GLY A 42 11.55 1.33 14.53
C GLY A 42 12.99 0.86 14.66
N GLN A 43 13.18 -0.34 15.19
CA GLN A 43 14.49 -0.98 15.31
C GLN A 43 15.18 -1.11 13.95
N TRP A 44 14.42 -1.32 12.87
CA TRP A 44 14.97 -1.33 11.52
C TRP A 44 15.30 0.08 11.00
N LEU A 45 14.39 1.05 11.16
CA LEU A 45 14.55 2.44 10.74
C LEU A 45 15.74 3.12 11.44
N HIS A 46 16.04 2.75 12.68
CA HIS A 46 17.15 3.28 13.46
C HIS A 46 18.37 2.34 13.49
N GLY A 47 18.26 1.17 12.86
CA GLY A 47 19.29 0.13 12.80
C GLY A 47 20.26 0.31 11.63
N GLU A 48 21.18 -0.65 11.48
CA GLU A 48 22.18 -0.59 10.41
C GLU A 48 21.58 -0.85 9.01
N GLY A 49 20.43 -1.53 8.94
CA GLY A 49 19.77 -1.93 7.69
C GLY A 49 19.26 -0.77 6.83
N ILE A 50 19.07 0.42 7.41
CA ILE A 50 18.65 1.60 6.65
C ILE A 50 19.83 2.38 6.06
N ARG A 51 21.08 2.15 6.49
CA ARG A 51 22.23 2.99 6.06
C ARG A 51 22.38 3.02 4.54
N GLU A 52 22.12 1.90 3.88
CA GLU A 52 22.18 1.77 2.43
C GLU A 52 21.00 2.44 1.71
N LEU A 53 19.87 2.61 2.39
CA LEU A 53 18.63 3.15 1.82
C LEU A 53 18.30 4.56 2.33
N TYR A 54 19.03 5.11 3.30
CA TYR A 54 18.74 6.39 3.95
C TYR A 54 18.76 7.59 3.00
N HIS A 55 19.44 7.45 1.85
CA HIS A 55 19.45 8.45 0.79
C HIS A 55 18.09 8.57 0.05
N LEU A 56 17.20 7.58 0.20
CA LEU A 56 15.88 7.58 -0.39
C LEU A 56 14.94 8.51 0.40
N THR A 57 14.38 9.51 -0.28
CA THR A 57 13.43 10.48 0.31
C THR A 57 12.25 9.82 1.03
N PRO A 58 11.60 8.75 0.50
CA PRO A 58 10.50 8.08 1.18
C PRO A 58 10.84 7.58 2.59
N LEU A 59 12.08 7.15 2.83
CA LEU A 59 12.48 6.62 4.14
C LEU A 59 12.64 7.71 5.21
N ARG A 60 13.09 8.91 4.84
CA ARG A 60 13.11 10.04 5.77
C ARG A 60 11.69 10.43 6.19
N GLN A 61 10.78 10.47 5.22
CA GLN A 61 9.38 10.76 5.49
C GLN A 61 8.76 9.66 6.37
N LEU A 62 9.09 8.38 6.12
CA LEU A 62 8.64 7.26 6.93
C LEU A 62 9.03 7.41 8.41
N VAL A 63 10.28 7.79 8.71
CA VAL A 63 10.73 8.03 10.10
C VAL A 63 9.86 9.09 10.78
N GLU A 64 9.64 10.23 10.13
CA GLU A 64 8.88 11.34 10.69
C GLU A 64 7.41 10.98 10.94
N ILE A 65 6.75 10.31 9.99
CA ILE A 65 5.34 9.95 10.16
C ILE A 65 5.16 8.78 11.13
N HIS A 66 6.15 7.89 11.23
CA HIS A 66 6.13 6.77 12.16
C HIS A 66 6.18 7.26 13.60
N GLU A 67 7.05 8.22 13.89
CA GLU A 67 7.08 8.89 15.19
C GLU A 67 5.74 9.59 15.49
N GLN A 68 5.17 10.30 14.50
CA GLN A 68 3.86 10.94 14.65
C GLN A 68 2.75 9.93 14.97
N PHE A 69 2.74 8.77 14.30
CA PHE A 69 1.77 7.71 14.55
C PHE A 69 1.81 7.23 16.00
N HIS A 70 3.01 6.92 16.51
CA HIS A 70 3.16 6.50 17.91
C HIS A 70 2.77 7.61 18.89
N ARG A 71 3.11 8.87 18.63
CA ARG A 71 2.67 10.00 19.47
C ARG A 71 1.14 10.09 19.52
N SER A 72 0.48 10.00 18.37
CA SER A 72 -0.98 9.98 18.27
C SER A 72 -1.60 8.78 18.98
N ALA A 73 -1.01 7.59 18.85
CA ALA A 73 -1.47 6.39 19.54
C ALA A 73 -1.35 6.52 21.07
N HIS A 74 -0.27 7.10 21.59
CA HIS A 74 -0.13 7.41 23.01
C HIS A 74 -1.13 8.47 23.49
N LEU A 75 -1.39 9.49 22.67
CA LEU A 75 -2.41 10.49 22.97
C LEU A 75 -3.79 9.83 23.07
N LEU A 76 -4.16 8.98 22.11
CA LEU A 76 -5.41 8.22 22.15
C LEU A 76 -5.56 7.43 23.45
N LEU A 77 -4.53 6.69 23.87
CA LEU A 77 -4.55 5.94 25.13
C LEU A 77 -4.85 6.83 26.35
N SER A 78 -4.32 8.06 26.36
CA SER A 78 -4.53 8.99 27.47
C SER A 78 -5.95 9.59 27.50
N ILE A 79 -6.58 9.77 26.33
CA ILE A 79 -7.88 10.44 26.20
C ILE A 79 -9.05 9.47 26.13
N VAL A 80 -8.87 8.21 25.71
CA VAL A 80 -9.98 7.29 25.41
C VAL A 80 -10.92 7.02 26.59
N SER A 81 -10.41 7.12 27.82
CA SER A 81 -11.19 6.91 29.05
C SER A 81 -11.75 8.19 29.67
N THR A 82 -11.25 9.37 29.28
CA THR A 82 -11.51 10.65 29.97
C THR A 82 -12.14 11.71 29.07
N SER A 83 -12.00 11.59 27.75
CA SER A 83 -12.45 12.57 26.76
C SER A 83 -13.80 12.25 26.13
N THR A 84 -14.33 13.22 25.39
CA THR A 84 -15.58 13.04 24.64
C THR A 84 -15.39 12.12 23.43
N PRO A 85 -16.46 11.45 22.96
CA PRO A 85 -16.40 10.64 21.74
C PRO A 85 -15.83 11.39 20.53
N ASP A 86 -16.13 12.68 20.40
CA ASP A 86 -15.64 13.51 19.28
C ASP A 86 -14.12 13.71 19.30
N GLN A 87 -13.52 13.88 20.49
CA GLN A 87 -12.07 14.01 20.65
C GLN A 87 -11.36 12.69 20.31
N VAL A 88 -11.92 11.57 20.79
CA VAL A 88 -11.40 10.23 20.48
C VAL A 88 -11.46 9.96 18.99
N GLU A 89 -12.59 10.27 18.35
CA GLU A 89 -12.77 10.06 16.91
C GLU A 89 -11.90 11.01 16.07
N GLN A 90 -11.64 12.24 16.52
CA GLN A 90 -10.67 13.13 15.88
C GLN A 90 -9.25 12.54 15.91
N GLU A 91 -8.83 11.99 17.05
CA GLU A 91 -7.51 11.36 17.16
C GLU A 91 -7.44 10.09 16.31
N MET A 92 -8.51 9.28 16.28
CA MET A 92 -8.58 8.11 15.41
C MET A 92 -8.49 8.48 13.93
N ARG A 93 -9.09 9.60 13.49
CA ARG A 93 -8.89 10.09 12.12
C ARG A 93 -7.43 10.40 11.81
N GLN A 94 -6.71 10.99 12.76
CA GLN A 94 -5.28 11.27 12.61
C GLN A 94 -4.48 9.96 12.50
N ILE A 95 -4.73 9.00 13.39
CA ILE A 95 -4.09 7.67 13.36
C ILE A 95 -4.33 6.96 12.03
N ARG A 96 -5.58 6.93 11.54
CA ARG A 96 -5.93 6.34 10.24
C ARG A 96 -5.19 7.01 9.08
N SER A 97 -5.03 8.35 9.14
CA SER A 97 -4.28 9.08 8.11
C SER A 97 -2.79 8.73 8.13
N LEU A 98 -2.18 8.72 9.32
CA LEU A 98 -0.77 8.38 9.48
C LEU A 98 -0.49 6.92 9.08
N SER A 99 -1.37 5.99 9.41
CA SER A 99 -1.28 4.58 9.00
C SER A 99 -1.25 4.43 7.48
N ARG A 100 -2.14 5.14 6.76
CA ARG A 100 -2.12 5.16 5.28
C ARG A 100 -0.78 5.65 4.73
N ASP A 101 -0.24 6.72 5.29
CA ASP A 101 1.05 7.26 4.84
C ASP A 101 2.21 6.31 5.17
N ILE A 102 2.18 5.62 6.33
CA ILE A 102 3.18 4.59 6.70
C ILE A 102 3.18 3.46 5.68
N VAL A 103 1.99 2.88 5.40
CA VAL A 103 1.86 1.80 4.43
C VAL A 103 2.34 2.24 3.05
N HIS A 104 2.02 3.48 2.64
CA HIS A 104 2.51 4.04 1.39
C HIS A 104 4.03 4.12 1.33
N PHE A 105 4.69 4.75 2.31
CA PHE A 105 6.15 4.90 2.27
C PHE A 105 6.91 3.58 2.45
N ILE A 106 6.36 2.62 3.21
CA ILE A 106 6.93 1.26 3.25
C ILE A 106 6.85 0.63 1.85
N THR A 107 5.73 0.81 1.14
CA THR A 107 5.57 0.30 -0.24
C THR A 107 6.49 1.04 -1.23
N GLU A 108 6.73 2.33 -1.04
CA GLU A 108 7.73 3.07 -1.83
C GLU A 108 9.15 2.58 -1.59
N ALA A 109 9.53 2.38 -0.33
CA ALA A 109 10.83 1.84 0.03
C ALA A 109 11.03 0.41 -0.53
N GLU A 110 9.98 -0.42 -0.49
CA GLU A 110 10.01 -1.76 -1.10
C GLU A 110 10.20 -1.68 -2.62
N LEU A 111 9.44 -0.81 -3.31
CA LEU A 111 9.60 -0.64 -4.75
C LEU A 111 11.01 -0.16 -5.08
N ASP A 112 11.50 0.89 -4.41
CA ASP A 112 12.85 1.42 -4.63
C ASP A 112 13.93 0.35 -4.36
N TYR A 113 13.79 -0.42 -3.29
CA TYR A 113 14.68 -1.54 -2.97
C TYR A 113 14.70 -2.58 -4.09
N LEU A 114 13.54 -2.97 -4.61
CA LEU A 114 13.42 -3.93 -5.71
C LEU A 114 13.99 -3.37 -7.02
N GLU A 115 13.80 -2.08 -7.31
CA GLU A 115 14.29 -1.43 -8.54
C GLU A 115 15.82 -1.27 -8.57
N HIS A 116 16.48 -1.22 -7.40
CA HIS A 116 17.94 -1.05 -7.30
C HIS A 116 18.71 -2.35 -7.03
N LYS A 117 18.04 -3.48 -6.82
CA LYS A 117 18.70 -4.77 -6.56
C LYS A 117 19.26 -5.36 -7.87
N PRO A 118 20.57 -5.71 -7.94
CA PRO A 118 21.15 -6.27 -9.16
C PRO A 118 20.51 -7.61 -9.54
N LEU A 119 20.21 -7.79 -10.84
CA LEU A 119 19.48 -8.94 -11.40
C LEU A 119 20.13 -10.31 -11.08
N ASP A 120 21.42 -10.32 -10.79
CA ASP A 120 22.23 -11.53 -10.56
C ASP A 120 21.91 -12.20 -9.22
N ASP A 121 21.31 -11.48 -8.27
CA ASP A 121 21.01 -11.95 -6.91
C ASP A 121 19.62 -12.64 -6.80
N PHE A 122 18.93 -12.84 -7.94
CA PHE A 122 17.62 -13.51 -8.02
C PHE A 122 17.69 -14.96 -8.51
N SER A 123 18.89 -15.52 -8.67
CA SER A 123 19.10 -16.87 -9.23
C SER A 123 18.53 -18.02 -8.39
N ALA A 124 18.14 -17.76 -7.13
CA ALA A 124 17.58 -18.75 -6.21
C ALA A 124 16.09 -18.54 -5.88
N HIS A 125 15.37 -17.65 -6.59
CA HIS A 125 14.00 -17.29 -6.19
C HIS A 125 12.95 -17.69 -7.25
N PRO A 126 11.80 -18.27 -6.83
CA PRO A 126 10.69 -18.62 -7.72
C PRO A 126 10.02 -17.39 -8.39
N PHE A 127 10.40 -16.18 -8.01
CA PHE A 127 9.82 -14.91 -8.45
C PHE A 127 10.50 -14.26 -9.67
N ARG A 128 11.45 -14.94 -10.34
CA ARG A 128 12.12 -14.38 -11.53
C ARG A 128 11.12 -13.92 -12.62
N THR A 129 10.04 -14.67 -12.84
CA THR A 129 8.95 -14.28 -13.76
C THR A 129 8.18 -13.05 -13.28
N MET A 130 7.95 -12.93 -11.97
CA MET A 130 7.25 -11.79 -11.36
C MET A 130 8.07 -10.49 -11.44
N ILE A 131 9.37 -10.58 -11.18
CA ILE A 131 10.31 -9.46 -11.29
C ILE A 131 10.47 -9.08 -12.77
N HIS A 132 10.68 -10.02 -13.69
CA HIS A 132 10.67 -9.70 -15.12
C HIS A 132 9.35 -9.04 -15.59
N ARG A 133 8.19 -9.40 -15.04
CA ARG A 133 6.89 -8.72 -15.30
C ARG A 133 6.83 -7.31 -14.67
N LEU A 134 7.42 -7.12 -13.49
CA LEU A 134 7.60 -5.80 -12.87
C LEU A 134 8.63 -4.93 -13.58
N PHE A 135 9.55 -5.46 -14.40
CA PHE A 135 10.66 -4.69 -14.98
C PHE A 135 10.63 -4.55 -16.51
N ASN A 136 10.01 -5.48 -17.25
CA ASN A 136 9.76 -5.32 -18.70
C ASN A 136 8.41 -4.63 -18.93
N ILE A 137 8.43 -3.43 -19.51
CA ILE A 137 7.23 -2.80 -20.06
C ILE A 137 6.92 -3.49 -21.40
N HIS A 138 6.24 -4.62 -21.31
CA HIS A 138 5.13 -4.89 -22.21
C HIS A 138 3.89 -4.71 -21.34
N ILE A 139 3.00 -3.76 -21.68
CA ILE A 139 1.63 -3.83 -21.17
C ILE A 139 1.10 -5.13 -21.75
N PRO A 140 0.87 -6.20 -20.96
CA PRO A 140 0.62 -7.51 -21.53
C PRO A 140 -0.68 -7.46 -22.32
N GLY A 141 -0.59 -7.61 -23.64
CA GLY A 141 -1.74 -8.06 -24.41
C GLY A 141 -2.06 -9.49 -23.98
N HIS A 142 -3.18 -9.65 -23.28
CA HIS A 142 -4.13 -10.78 -23.29
C HIS A 142 -3.66 -12.26 -23.18
N GLU A 143 -2.36 -12.60 -23.17
CA GLU A 143 -1.89 -13.99 -23.42
C GLU A 143 -1.29 -14.73 -22.22
N ASP A 144 -0.95 -14.05 -21.12
CA ASP A 144 -0.38 -14.71 -19.92
C ASP A 144 -1.44 -14.98 -18.83
N ARG A 145 -2.61 -15.51 -19.22
CA ARG A 145 -3.69 -15.90 -18.30
C ARG A 145 -3.43 -17.29 -17.72
N GLU A 146 -2.48 -17.41 -16.81
CA GLU A 146 -2.59 -18.44 -15.77
C GLU A 146 -3.63 -17.98 -14.76
N LEU A 147 -4.66 -18.82 -14.58
CA LEU A 147 -5.78 -18.64 -13.66
C LEU A 147 -5.24 -18.60 -12.21
N HIS A 148 -4.86 -17.43 -11.71
CA HIS A 148 -4.49 -17.29 -10.30
C HIS A 148 -5.72 -16.90 -9.51
N SER A 149 -6.40 -17.91 -8.96
CA SER A 149 -7.52 -17.76 -8.01
C SER A 149 -7.13 -17.11 -6.67
N VAL A 150 -5.91 -16.58 -6.55
CA VAL A 150 -5.29 -16.03 -5.35
C VAL A 150 -4.67 -14.70 -5.73
N LEU A 151 -5.13 -13.60 -5.10
CA LEU A 151 -4.51 -12.29 -5.27
C LEU A 151 -3.14 -12.29 -4.60
N ASP A 152 -2.12 -12.00 -5.38
CA ASP A 152 -0.86 -11.53 -4.82
C ASP A 152 -1.01 -10.04 -4.46
N VAL A 153 -1.35 -9.79 -3.20
CA VAL A 153 -1.63 -8.43 -2.70
C VAL A 153 -0.38 -7.55 -2.79
N SER A 154 0.81 -8.12 -2.52
CA SER A 154 2.07 -7.41 -2.62
C SER A 154 2.34 -6.94 -4.05
N HIS A 155 2.14 -7.82 -5.03
CA HIS A 155 2.24 -7.46 -6.43
C HIS A 155 1.27 -6.35 -6.83
N ALA A 156 0.01 -6.49 -6.44
CA ALA A 156 -1.04 -5.53 -6.76
C ALA A 156 -0.72 -4.11 -6.27
N ARG A 157 -0.19 -3.98 -5.03
CA ARG A 157 0.25 -2.71 -4.45
C ARG A 157 1.40 -2.09 -5.24
N LEU A 158 2.44 -2.87 -5.51
CA LEU A 158 3.63 -2.40 -6.23
C LEU A 158 3.28 -1.94 -7.64
N MET A 159 2.38 -2.67 -8.32
CA MET A 159 1.89 -2.29 -9.65
C MET A 159 1.17 -0.94 -9.64
N HIS A 160 0.27 -0.70 -8.68
CA HIS A 160 -0.47 0.58 -8.58
C HIS A 160 0.43 1.77 -8.22
N LEU A 161 1.41 1.54 -7.33
CA LEU A 161 2.42 2.55 -7.02
C LEU A 161 3.25 2.90 -8.27
N ARG A 162 3.71 1.88 -9.00
CA ARG A 162 4.51 2.05 -10.22
C ARG A 162 3.71 2.75 -11.31
N TRP A 163 2.44 2.43 -11.49
CA TRP A 163 1.54 3.12 -12.42
C TRP A 163 1.44 4.61 -12.11
N SER A 164 1.29 4.97 -10.83
CA SER A 164 1.27 6.38 -10.40
C SER A 164 2.57 7.10 -10.78
N ARG A 165 3.73 6.47 -10.56
CA ARG A 165 5.05 7.00 -10.96
C ARG A 165 5.22 7.08 -12.48
N GLN A 166 4.69 6.12 -13.24
CA GLN A 166 4.73 6.14 -14.71
C GLN A 166 3.83 7.24 -15.28
N LEU A 167 2.67 7.49 -14.67
CA LEU A 167 1.78 8.56 -15.07
C LEU A 167 2.46 9.94 -14.92
N LEU A 168 3.28 10.14 -13.90
CA LEU A 168 4.10 11.34 -13.77
C LEU A 168 5.05 11.53 -14.96
N LYS A 169 5.66 10.45 -15.47
CA LYS A 169 6.53 10.51 -16.66
C LYS A 169 5.74 10.95 -17.90
N ALA A 170 4.45 10.67 -17.97
CA ALA A 170 3.61 11.11 -19.08
C ALA A 170 3.52 12.64 -19.22
N PHE A 171 3.79 13.40 -18.16
CA PHE A 171 3.88 14.86 -18.23
C PHE A 171 5.03 15.33 -19.13
N GLN A 172 6.13 14.56 -19.20
CA GLN A 172 7.31 14.89 -20.03
C GLN A 172 6.97 14.90 -21.53
N ASN A 173 6.07 14.00 -21.96
CA ASN A 173 5.64 13.87 -23.36
C ASN A 173 4.18 14.28 -23.58
N TRP A 174 3.61 15.10 -22.69
CA TRP A 174 2.24 15.61 -22.77
C TRP A 174 1.17 14.53 -22.97
N GLY A 175 1.39 13.33 -22.39
CA GLY A 175 0.47 12.20 -22.45
C GLY A 175 0.37 11.49 -23.82
N ARG A 176 1.28 11.76 -24.77
CA ARG A 176 1.23 11.12 -26.10
C ARG A 176 1.47 9.61 -26.05
N ASP A 177 2.47 9.20 -25.26
CA ASP A 177 2.90 7.80 -25.21
C ASP A 177 2.24 7.02 -24.07
N ALA A 178 1.35 7.68 -23.31
CA ALA A 178 0.65 7.05 -22.20
C ALA A 178 -0.50 6.16 -22.73
N VAL A 179 -0.38 4.87 -22.46
CA VAL A 179 -1.45 3.88 -22.63
C VAL A 179 -1.85 3.44 -21.23
N LEU A 180 -3.12 3.63 -20.89
CA LEU A 180 -3.68 3.18 -19.62
C LEU A 180 -4.53 1.94 -19.90
N GLU A 181 -4.38 0.93 -19.05
CA GLU A 181 -5.27 -0.22 -19.04
C GLU A 181 -6.54 0.13 -18.24
N PRO A 182 -7.73 -0.29 -18.73
CA PRO A 182 -9.00 -0.07 -18.02
C PRO A 182 -9.01 -0.73 -16.63
N ALA A 183 -9.80 -0.18 -15.71
CA ALA A 183 -9.91 -0.70 -14.35
C ALA A 183 -10.30 -2.18 -14.32
N GLU A 184 -11.22 -2.61 -15.18
CA GLU A 184 -11.76 -3.97 -15.21
C GLU A 184 -10.79 -4.98 -15.82
N SER A 185 -9.78 -4.49 -16.54
CA SER A 185 -8.76 -5.33 -17.20
C SER A 185 -7.48 -5.44 -16.39
N CYS A 186 -7.26 -4.53 -15.42
CA CYS A 186 -6.09 -4.58 -14.58
C CYS A 186 -6.18 -5.75 -13.58
N PHE A 187 -5.02 -6.16 -13.05
CA PHE A 187 -4.91 -7.28 -12.13
C PHE A 187 -5.84 -7.17 -10.89
N VAL A 188 -5.97 -5.96 -10.33
CA VAL A 188 -6.87 -5.72 -9.17
C VAL A 188 -8.33 -5.77 -9.58
N GLY A 189 -8.71 -5.19 -10.72
CA GLY A 189 -10.09 -5.24 -11.20
C GLY A 189 -10.57 -6.65 -11.53
N ILE A 190 -9.73 -7.46 -12.17
CA ILE A 190 -10.01 -8.89 -12.40
C ILE A 190 -10.26 -9.60 -11.08
N TRP A 191 -9.39 -9.39 -10.09
CA TRP A 191 -9.54 -10.05 -8.79
C TRP A 191 -10.80 -9.60 -8.03
N ILE A 192 -11.11 -8.29 -8.00
CA ILE A 192 -12.33 -7.77 -7.36
C ILE A 192 -13.56 -8.45 -7.96
N HIS A 193 -13.62 -8.56 -9.28
CA HIS A 193 -14.72 -9.24 -9.97
C HIS A 193 -14.84 -10.71 -9.56
N GLU A 194 -13.73 -11.44 -9.48
CA GLU A 194 -13.72 -12.84 -9.02
C GLU A 194 -14.17 -12.99 -7.56
N VAL A 195 -13.74 -12.09 -6.68
CA VAL A 195 -14.11 -12.09 -5.27
C VAL A 195 -15.59 -11.78 -5.07
N ASN A 196 -16.11 -10.74 -5.73
CA ASN A 196 -17.52 -10.36 -5.69
C ASN A 196 -18.42 -11.52 -6.15
N THR A 197 -17.96 -12.32 -7.12
CA THR A 197 -18.68 -13.51 -7.59
C THR A 197 -18.72 -14.62 -6.53
N ARG A 198 -17.70 -14.73 -5.67
CA ARG A 198 -17.54 -15.82 -4.69
C ARG A 198 -18.03 -15.50 -3.28
N ARG A 199 -18.38 -14.24 -2.95
CA ARG A 199 -18.87 -13.78 -1.63
C ARG A 199 -18.02 -14.27 -0.44
N ARG A 200 -16.70 -14.14 -0.53
CA ARG A 200 -15.76 -14.69 0.47
C ARG A 200 -15.27 -13.69 1.51
N PHE A 201 -15.61 -12.40 1.42
CA PHE A 201 -14.98 -11.34 2.23
C PHE A 201 -16.00 -10.42 2.86
N ASP A 202 -15.53 -9.60 3.81
CA ASP A 202 -16.30 -8.45 4.30
C ASP A 202 -16.65 -7.55 3.11
N ASP A 203 -17.93 -7.54 2.75
CA ASP A 203 -18.48 -6.79 1.63
C ASP A 203 -18.07 -5.31 1.71
N ALA A 204 -17.93 -4.73 2.91
CA ALA A 204 -17.64 -3.30 3.07
C ALA A 204 -16.25 -2.90 2.57
N VAL A 205 -15.20 -3.64 2.94
CA VAL A 205 -13.80 -3.29 2.56
C VAL A 205 -13.57 -3.54 1.07
N ILE A 206 -14.15 -4.61 0.51
CA ILE A 206 -14.05 -4.90 -0.93
C ILE A 206 -14.80 -3.85 -1.75
N HIS A 207 -16.01 -3.45 -1.34
CA HIS A 207 -16.74 -2.38 -2.00
C HIS A 207 -16.01 -1.05 -1.93
N GLU A 208 -15.38 -0.72 -0.79
CA GLU A 208 -14.57 0.48 -0.71
C GLU A 208 -13.35 0.40 -1.64
N LEU A 209 -12.65 -0.74 -1.69
CA LEU A 209 -11.55 -0.94 -2.62
C LEU A 209 -12.00 -0.76 -4.07
N GLU A 210 -13.14 -1.33 -4.45
CA GLU A 210 -13.72 -1.19 -5.79
C GLU A 210 -14.00 0.28 -6.15
N ASP A 211 -14.64 1.05 -5.26
CA ASP A 211 -14.88 2.48 -5.48
C ASP A 211 -13.57 3.26 -5.66
N ARG A 212 -12.60 3.07 -4.75
CA ARG A 212 -11.33 3.82 -4.81
C ARG A 212 -10.53 3.46 -6.04
N HIS A 213 -10.52 2.18 -6.39
CA HIS A 213 -9.84 1.65 -7.57
C HIS A 213 -10.45 2.18 -8.88
N GLN A 214 -11.78 2.14 -9.04
CA GLN A 214 -12.42 2.70 -10.23
C GLN A 214 -12.14 4.20 -10.36
N ARG A 215 -12.23 4.95 -9.27
CA ARG A 215 -11.93 6.39 -9.26
C ARG A 215 -10.46 6.67 -9.57
N PHE A 216 -9.54 5.83 -9.11
CA PHE A 216 -8.11 5.93 -9.43
C PHE A 216 -7.89 5.89 -10.95
N HIS A 217 -8.45 4.88 -11.63
CA HIS A 217 -8.36 4.76 -13.09
C HIS A 217 -9.03 5.92 -13.82
N GLN A 218 -10.23 6.35 -13.38
CA GLN A 218 -10.93 7.49 -13.97
C GLN A 218 -10.10 8.78 -13.90
N ARG A 219 -9.46 9.06 -12.75
CA ARG A 219 -8.60 10.25 -12.60
C ARG A 219 -7.31 10.12 -13.40
N ALA A 220 -6.78 8.91 -13.57
CA ALA A 220 -5.62 8.67 -14.43
C ALA A 220 -5.94 8.96 -15.91
N GLU A 221 -7.07 8.47 -16.40
CA GLU A 221 -7.56 8.77 -17.76
C GLU A 221 -7.81 10.27 -17.96
N GLU A 222 -8.44 10.92 -16.96
CA GLU A 222 -8.66 12.36 -16.98
C GLU A 222 -7.34 13.14 -17.04
N THR A 223 -6.33 12.72 -16.27
CA THR A 223 -4.99 13.31 -16.29
C THR A 223 -4.41 13.29 -17.69
N ILE A 224 -4.38 12.13 -18.35
CA ILE A 224 -3.86 11.98 -19.72
C ILE A 224 -4.68 12.79 -20.72
N ARG A 225 -6.02 12.77 -20.62
CA ARG A 225 -6.90 13.56 -21.48
C ARG A 225 -6.63 15.05 -21.36
N LEU A 226 -6.42 15.57 -20.15
CA LEU A 226 -6.13 16.98 -19.90
C LEU A 226 -4.71 17.36 -20.38
N LEU A 227 -3.73 16.48 -20.19
CA LEU A 227 -2.37 16.65 -20.71
C LEU A 227 -2.34 16.76 -22.25
N ARG A 228 -3.05 15.87 -22.94
CA ARG A 228 -3.18 15.90 -24.41
C ARG A 228 -3.82 17.20 -24.91
N ARG A 229 -4.70 17.80 -24.10
CA ARG A 229 -5.33 19.11 -24.35
C ARG A 229 -4.49 20.30 -23.85
N LYS A 230 -3.28 20.07 -23.35
CA LYS A 230 -2.36 21.08 -22.77
C LYS A 230 -2.96 21.86 -21.60
N ASN A 231 -3.92 21.28 -20.87
CA ASN A 231 -4.50 21.90 -19.67
C ASN A 231 -3.71 21.47 -18.43
N PHE A 232 -2.49 22.00 -18.31
CA PHE A 232 -1.50 21.53 -17.33
C PHE A 232 -1.95 21.70 -15.87
N ARG A 233 -2.63 22.80 -15.54
CA ARG A 233 -3.12 23.02 -14.18
C ARG A 233 -4.14 21.96 -13.77
N LYS A 234 -5.14 21.72 -14.62
CA LYS A 234 -6.17 20.72 -14.30
C LYS A 234 -5.61 19.29 -14.37
N SER A 235 -4.64 19.01 -15.24
CA SER A 235 -4.01 17.70 -15.26
C SER A 235 -3.20 17.43 -14.00
N GLU A 236 -2.53 18.45 -13.45
CA GLU A 236 -1.82 18.33 -12.18
C GLU A 236 -2.80 18.07 -11.03
N GLU A 237 -3.92 18.80 -10.96
CA GLU A 237 -4.98 18.55 -9.97
C GLU A 237 -5.55 17.12 -10.08
N ALA A 238 -5.80 16.65 -11.30
CA ALA A 238 -6.26 15.28 -11.54
C ALA A 238 -5.21 14.24 -11.14
N TYR A 239 -3.92 14.50 -11.42
CA TYR A 239 -2.81 13.64 -11.05
C TYR A 239 -2.64 13.54 -9.53
N GLN A 240 -2.78 14.64 -8.80
CA GLN A 240 -2.74 14.63 -7.34
C GLN A 240 -3.84 13.75 -6.75
N ASP A 241 -5.02 13.72 -7.38
CA ASP A 241 -6.07 12.78 -7.00
C ASP A 241 -5.70 11.32 -7.30
N VAL A 242 -4.99 11.04 -8.40
CA VAL A 242 -4.45 9.70 -8.68
C VAL A 242 -3.49 9.27 -7.57
N VAL A 243 -2.56 10.14 -7.16
CA VAL A 243 -1.63 9.84 -6.06
C VAL A 243 -2.39 9.55 -4.76
N ARG A 244 -3.38 10.39 -4.42
CA ARG A 244 -4.21 10.21 -3.22
C ARG A 244 -4.99 8.90 -3.25
N LEU A 245 -5.70 8.61 -4.35
CA LEU A 245 -6.47 7.38 -4.50
C LEU A 245 -5.56 6.14 -4.54
N GLY A 246 -4.36 6.25 -5.13
CA GLY A 246 -3.37 5.18 -5.13
C GLY A 246 -2.93 4.79 -3.73
N ARG A 247 -2.75 5.77 -2.82
CA ARG A 247 -2.50 5.49 -1.39
C ARG A 247 -3.66 4.76 -0.74
N GLU A 248 -4.90 5.17 -1.03
CA GLU A 248 -6.10 4.49 -0.50
C GLU A 248 -6.19 3.04 -1.00
N VAL A 249 -5.96 2.78 -2.29
CA VAL A 249 -5.93 1.44 -2.88
C VAL A 249 -4.86 0.57 -2.21
N ILE A 250 -3.63 1.08 -2.08
CA ILE A 250 -2.52 0.36 -1.45
C ILE A 250 -2.84 0.00 0.01
N TYR A 251 -3.44 0.92 0.74
CA TYR A 251 -3.85 0.70 2.12
C TYR A 251 -4.97 -0.36 2.25
N LEU A 252 -6.02 -0.26 1.43
CA LEU A 252 -7.14 -1.21 1.46
C LEU A 252 -6.69 -2.63 1.09
N LEU A 253 -5.79 -2.75 0.09
CA LEU A 253 -5.14 -4.02 -0.23
C LEU A 253 -4.40 -4.60 0.99
N THR A 254 -3.67 -3.75 1.73
CA THR A 254 -2.98 -4.18 2.97
C THR A 254 -3.94 -4.62 4.07
N ARG A 255 -5.09 -3.94 4.24
CA ARG A 255 -6.13 -4.40 5.17
C ARG A 255 -6.69 -5.77 4.79
N ILE A 256 -6.94 -6.01 3.50
CA ILE A 256 -7.42 -7.30 3.00
C ILE A 256 -6.39 -8.40 3.28
N GLU A 257 -5.11 -8.15 3.05
CA GLU A 257 -4.04 -9.10 3.37
C GLU A 257 -3.98 -9.43 4.87
N MET A 258 -4.11 -8.42 5.73
CA MET A 258 -4.18 -8.65 7.18
C MET A 258 -5.39 -9.53 7.55
N THR A 259 -6.57 -9.24 7.02
CA THR A 259 -7.78 -10.04 7.28
C THR A 259 -7.63 -11.48 6.79
N LEU A 260 -7.02 -11.69 5.62
CA LEU A 260 -6.70 -13.02 5.10
C LEU A 260 -5.77 -13.81 6.01
N LEU A 261 -4.73 -13.16 6.53
CA LEU A 261 -3.79 -13.78 7.47
C LEU A 261 -4.46 -14.16 8.80
N GLN A 262 -5.42 -13.34 9.27
CA GLN A 262 -6.16 -13.59 10.51
C GLN A 262 -7.24 -14.67 10.39
N SER A 263 -7.88 -14.82 9.22
CA SER A 263 -8.97 -15.80 9.01
C SER A 263 -8.47 -17.24 8.89
N GLY A 264 -7.17 -17.46 8.68
CA GLY A 264 -6.61 -18.79 8.41
C GLY A 264 -7.05 -19.38 7.07
N GLU A 265 -7.76 -18.62 6.21
CA GLU A 265 -8.11 -19.03 4.85
C GLU A 265 -6.90 -19.07 3.90
N VAL A 266 -5.72 -18.67 4.39
CA VAL A 266 -4.43 -18.95 3.76
C VAL A 266 -3.80 -20.14 4.46
N ASP A 267 -3.91 -21.33 3.85
CA ASP A 267 -3.48 -22.63 4.43
C ASP A 267 -1.94 -22.75 4.63
N LYS A 268 -1.20 -21.68 4.33
CA LYS A 268 0.19 -21.45 4.73
C LYS A 268 0.37 -19.94 4.88
N PRO A 269 1.17 -19.42 5.83
CA PRO A 269 1.75 -18.10 5.61
C PRO A 269 2.34 -18.13 4.20
N ILE A 270 1.99 -17.15 3.36
CA ILE A 270 2.77 -16.90 2.14
C ILE A 270 4.20 -16.90 2.66
N ASN A 271 4.98 -17.89 2.22
CA ASN A 271 6.33 -18.06 2.69
C ASN A 271 7.11 -16.92 2.02
N LEU A 272 7.02 -15.72 2.61
CA LEU A 272 7.73 -14.50 2.20
C LEU A 272 9.24 -14.68 2.36
N LEU A 273 9.64 -15.74 3.07
CA LEU A 273 11.00 -16.21 3.20
C LEU A 273 11.06 -17.61 2.60
N GLY A 274 11.50 -17.70 1.34
CA GLY A 274 12.19 -18.89 0.90
C GLY A 274 13.44 -19.07 1.76
N HIS A 275 13.31 -19.88 2.81
CA HIS A 275 14.41 -20.72 3.26
C HIS A 275 14.30 -22.06 2.54
#